data_AF-A0A630PQ57-F1
#
_entry.id   AF-A0A630PQ57-F1
#
_cell.length_a   1.000
_cell.length_b   1.000
_cell.length_c   1.000
_cell.angle_alpha   90.00
_cell.angle_beta   90.00
_cell.angle_gamma   90.00
#
_symmetry.space_group_name_H-M   'P 1'
#
loop_
_entity.id
_entity.type
_entity.pdbx_description
1 polymer ?
#
loop_
_entity_poly.entity_id
_entity_poly.type
_entity_poly.pdbx_seq_one_letter_code
_entity_poly.pdbx_strand_id
1 'polypeptide(L)'
;RFINYMTQILSDPSKTVVTALGIVADRAKGEFRDNLKKLRGTLMDATPNDVTKAFHDLKEKYPNDIVFDLYLEQLVTATIEGRASMDTLKNIKSWHNSLLDKQKMFIDKKKGFSKDFRLTALIGVGIVAVLTVSLGLPKFIDYFAHFWIGWVTSLIYLGAHFHYYRRYQKQIVDDDVMEVTV
;
A
#
# COMPACT_ATOMS: atom_id res chain seq x y z
N ARG A 1 7.99 -7.69 6.14
CA ARG A 1 8.26 -8.56 7.34
C ARG A 1 9.67 -9.15 7.33
N PHE A 2 10.10 -9.81 6.24
CA PHE A 2 11.46 -10.34 6.09
C PHE A 2 12.54 -9.31 6.43
N ILE A 3 12.52 -8.15 5.75
CA ILE A 3 13.44 -7.02 5.94
C ILE A 3 13.54 -6.63 7.43
N ASN A 4 12.39 -6.51 8.11
CA ASN A 4 12.36 -6.15 9.53
C ASN A 4 13.07 -7.17 10.43
N TYR A 5 12.85 -8.47 10.21
CA TYR A 5 13.48 -9.52 11.02
C TYR A 5 14.96 -9.70 10.70
N MET A 6 15.34 -9.69 9.43
CA MET A 6 16.74 -9.76 9.01
C MET A 6 17.54 -8.60 9.62
N THR A 7 17.06 -7.37 9.50
CA THR A 7 17.74 -6.19 10.07
C THR A 7 17.83 -6.29 11.59
N GLN A 8 16.78 -6.80 12.26
CA GLN A 8 16.81 -6.96 13.71
C GLN A 8 17.85 -7.98 14.18
N ILE A 9 17.96 -9.12 13.49
CA ILE A 9 18.96 -10.14 13.84
C ILE A 9 20.36 -9.65 13.52
N LEU A 10 20.55 -9.03 12.36
CA LEU A 10 21.85 -8.51 11.95
C LEU A 10 22.29 -7.31 12.79
N SER A 11 21.38 -6.64 13.50
CA SER A 11 21.74 -5.57 14.45
C SER A 11 22.68 -6.06 15.55
N ASP A 12 22.71 -7.37 15.82
CA ASP A 12 23.74 -8.02 16.61
C ASP A 12 24.96 -8.31 15.70
N PRO A 13 26.11 -7.64 15.93
CA PRO A 13 27.31 -7.80 15.11
C PRO A 13 27.93 -9.21 15.19
N SER A 14 27.52 -10.04 16.15
CA SER A 14 27.96 -11.44 16.24
C SER A 14 27.22 -12.37 15.25
N LYS A 15 26.16 -11.89 14.59
CA LYS A 15 25.34 -12.70 13.68
C LYS A 15 25.74 -12.49 12.23
N THR A 16 25.95 -13.60 11.53
CA THR A 16 26.19 -13.63 10.09
C THR A 16 24.88 -13.63 9.30
N VAL A 17 24.94 -13.22 8.02
CA VAL A 17 23.79 -13.28 7.09
C VAL A 17 23.23 -14.70 6.97
N VAL A 18 24.10 -15.71 6.88
CA VAL A 18 23.70 -17.14 6.83
C VAL A 18 22.90 -17.56 8.07
N THR A 19 23.33 -17.12 9.27
CA THR A 19 22.64 -17.41 10.53
C THR A 19 21.28 -16.70 10.57
N ALA A 20 21.24 -15.43 10.19
CA ALA A 20 20.02 -14.64 10.15
C ALA A 20 18.99 -15.24 9.16
N LEU A 21 19.43 -15.65 7.98
CA LEU A 21 18.60 -16.33 6.99
C LEU A 21 17.97 -17.62 7.53
N GLY A 22 18.72 -18.41 8.31
CA GLY A 22 18.18 -19.60 8.95
C GLY A 22 17.02 -19.29 9.90
N ILE A 23 17.22 -18.34 10.81
CA ILE A 23 16.21 -17.92 11.78
C ILE A 23 14.97 -17.34 11.08
N VAL A 24 15.16 -16.54 10.04
CA VAL A 24 14.06 -15.92 9.30
C VAL A 24 13.32 -16.95 8.44
N ALA A 25 14.02 -17.90 7.81
CA ALA A 25 13.42 -18.99 7.05
C ALA A 25 12.52 -19.85 7.93
N ASP A 26 12.91 -20.15 9.17
CA ASP A 26 12.09 -20.93 10.09
C ASP A 26 10.79 -20.23 10.50
N ARG A 27 10.76 -18.90 10.44
CA ARG A 27 9.56 -18.07 10.69
C ARG A 27 8.75 -17.79 9.44
N ALA A 28 9.31 -18.02 8.24
CA ALA A 28 8.62 -17.88 6.98
C ALA A 28 7.69 -19.09 6.71
N LYS A 29 6.77 -18.95 5.76
CA LYS A 29 5.83 -20.01 5.35
C LYS A 29 5.74 -20.08 3.83
N GLY A 30 5.36 -21.26 3.31
CA GLY A 30 5.15 -21.51 1.88
C GLY A 30 6.44 -21.43 1.05
N GLU A 31 6.31 -21.12 -0.23
CA GLU A 31 7.42 -21.11 -1.20
C GLU A 31 8.58 -20.19 -0.76
N PHE A 32 8.27 -19.05 -0.14
CA PHE A 32 9.30 -18.13 0.33
C PHE A 32 10.23 -18.76 1.38
N ARG A 33 9.69 -19.62 2.26
CA ARG A 33 10.52 -20.37 3.23
C ARG A 33 11.51 -21.28 2.52
N ASP A 34 11.04 -22.01 1.51
CA ASP A 34 11.86 -22.98 0.79
C ASP A 34 12.94 -22.27 -0.04
N ASN A 35 12.59 -21.13 -0.64
CA ASN A 35 13.55 -20.25 -1.32
C ASN A 35 14.64 -19.75 -0.37
N LEU A 36 14.27 -19.31 0.85
CA LEU A 36 15.25 -18.86 1.85
C LEU A 36 16.14 -20.00 2.37
N LYS A 37 15.59 -21.21 2.54
CA LYS A 37 16.37 -22.40 2.93
C LYS A 37 17.36 -22.80 1.84
N LYS A 38 16.93 -22.77 0.58
CA LYS A 38 17.79 -23.03 -0.58
C LYS A 38 18.92 -22.00 -0.65
N LEU A 39 18.58 -20.71 -0.54
CA LEU A 39 19.57 -19.62 -0.49
C LEU A 39 20.58 -19.85 0.64
N ARG A 40 20.12 -20.10 1.87
CA ARG A 40 21.01 -20.39 3.00
C ARG A 40 21.93 -21.57 2.70
N GLY A 41 21.41 -22.66 2.16
CA GLY A 41 22.19 -23.85 1.81
C GLY A 41 23.30 -23.52 0.81
N THR A 42 22.98 -22.75 -0.24
CA THR A 42 23.99 -22.31 -1.21
C THR A 42 25.07 -21.45 -0.57
N LEU A 43 24.70 -20.56 0.36
CA LEU A 43 25.65 -19.63 0.99
C LEU A 43 26.62 -20.26 1.99
N MET A 44 26.43 -21.52 2.43
CA MET A 44 27.30 -22.14 3.44
C MET A 44 28.70 -22.44 2.90
N ASP A 45 28.83 -22.76 1.61
CA ASP A 45 30.10 -23.08 0.92
C ASP A 45 30.31 -22.23 -0.34
N ALA A 46 29.63 -21.09 -0.45
CA ALA A 46 29.63 -20.25 -1.66
C ALA A 46 30.91 -19.44 -1.84
N THR A 47 31.40 -19.37 -3.08
CA THR A 47 32.35 -18.31 -3.49
C THR A 47 31.63 -16.95 -3.61
N PRO A 48 32.34 -15.80 -3.65
CA PRO A 48 31.71 -14.50 -3.83
C PRO A 48 30.82 -14.40 -5.08
N ASN A 49 31.17 -15.10 -6.16
CA ASN A 49 30.36 -15.18 -7.37
C ASN A 49 29.09 -16.01 -7.15
N ASP A 50 29.19 -17.12 -6.40
CA ASP A 50 28.03 -17.95 -6.05
C ASP A 50 27.07 -17.20 -5.11
N VAL A 51 27.58 -16.39 -4.19
CA VAL A 51 26.79 -15.51 -3.32
C VAL A 51 25.96 -14.56 -4.18
N THR A 52 26.62 -13.80 -5.06
CA THR A 52 25.95 -12.84 -5.94
C THR A 52 24.87 -13.51 -6.79
N LYS A 53 25.19 -14.66 -7.39
CA LYS A 53 24.25 -15.43 -8.21
C LYS A 53 23.06 -15.94 -7.38
N ALA A 54 23.29 -16.48 -6.19
CA ALA A 54 22.22 -17.03 -5.36
C ALA A 54 21.21 -15.95 -4.90
N PHE A 55 21.70 -14.75 -4.59
CA PHE A 55 20.84 -13.61 -4.29
C PHE A 55 20.11 -13.07 -5.53
N HIS A 56 20.76 -13.09 -6.70
CA HIS A 56 20.12 -12.75 -7.98
C HIS A 56 18.98 -13.70 -8.33
N ASP A 57 19.18 -15.01 -8.18
CA ASP A 57 18.14 -16.03 -8.41
C ASP A 57 16.92 -15.82 -7.48
N LEU A 58 17.15 -15.30 -6.25
CA LEU A 58 16.07 -14.93 -5.34
C LEU A 58 15.37 -13.64 -5.79
N LYS A 59 16.13 -12.63 -6.23
CA LYS A 59 15.62 -11.35 -6.75
C LYS A 59 14.67 -11.57 -7.93
N GLU A 60 15.04 -12.40 -8.89
CA GLU A 60 14.22 -12.68 -10.09
C GLU A 60 12.83 -13.25 -9.77
N LYS A 61 12.67 -13.92 -8.62
CA LYS A 61 11.36 -14.40 -8.16
C LYS A 61 10.45 -13.31 -7.61
N TYR A 62 11.00 -12.13 -7.26
CA TYR A 62 10.28 -11.02 -6.64
C TYR A 62 10.58 -9.69 -7.36
N PRO A 63 10.35 -9.58 -8.68
CA PRO A 63 10.81 -8.44 -9.49
C PRO A 63 10.12 -7.11 -9.16
N ASN A 64 8.93 -7.16 -8.58
CA ASN A 64 8.10 -5.97 -8.34
C ASN A 64 8.38 -5.27 -6.99
N ASP A 65 9.28 -5.80 -6.16
CA ASP A 65 9.62 -5.21 -4.85
C ASP A 65 11.01 -4.58 -4.87
N ILE A 66 11.09 -3.34 -5.34
CA ILE A 66 12.32 -2.53 -5.42
C ILE A 66 13.01 -2.42 -4.05
N VAL A 67 12.23 -2.34 -2.97
CA VAL A 67 12.81 -2.20 -1.62
C VAL A 67 13.45 -3.51 -1.16
N PHE A 68 12.83 -4.64 -1.51
CA PHE A 68 13.40 -5.95 -1.29
C PHE A 68 14.66 -6.17 -2.13
N ASP A 69 14.67 -5.72 -3.38
CA ASP A 69 15.85 -5.76 -4.24
C ASP A 69 17.07 -5.04 -3.63
N LEU A 70 16.89 -3.74 -3.33
CA LEU A 70 17.92 -2.93 -2.65
C LEU A 70 18.39 -3.58 -1.34
N TYR A 71 17.48 -4.24 -0.62
CA TYR A 71 17.82 -4.95 0.61
C TYR A 71 18.67 -6.18 0.35
N LEU A 72 18.37 -6.98 -0.68
CA LEU A 72 19.15 -8.15 -1.06
C LEU A 72 20.57 -7.76 -1.51
N GLU A 73 20.71 -6.66 -2.26
CA GLU A 73 22.04 -6.14 -2.63
C GLU A 73 22.91 -5.85 -1.41
N GLN A 74 22.34 -5.23 -0.37
CA GLN A 74 23.08 -5.00 0.88
C GLN A 74 23.40 -6.30 1.63
N LEU A 75 22.57 -7.33 1.50
CA LEU A 75 22.88 -8.66 2.05
C LEU A 75 24.02 -9.35 1.29
N VAL A 76 24.12 -9.16 -0.03
CA VAL A 76 25.27 -9.63 -0.83
C VAL A 76 26.55 -8.99 -0.31
N THR A 77 26.58 -7.66 -0.23
CA THR A 77 27.74 -6.91 0.31
C THR A 77 28.09 -7.38 1.71
N ALA A 78 27.10 -7.50 2.61
CA ALA A 78 27.31 -7.98 3.96
C ALA A 78 27.85 -9.41 4.05
N THR A 79 27.49 -10.28 3.10
CA THR A 79 27.95 -11.67 3.05
C THR A 79 29.37 -11.76 2.51
N ILE A 80 29.72 -10.97 1.49
CA ILE A 80 31.05 -10.98 0.87
C ILE A 80 32.07 -10.26 1.75
N GLU A 81 31.73 -9.07 2.25
CA GLU A 81 32.66 -8.21 3.00
C GLU A 81 32.67 -8.53 4.51
N GLY A 82 31.76 -9.40 4.98
CA GLY A 82 31.66 -9.81 6.38
C GLY A 82 31.18 -8.72 7.34
N ARG A 83 30.90 -7.51 6.84
CA ARG A 83 30.33 -6.40 7.60
C ARG A 83 29.21 -5.76 6.79
N ALA A 84 27.98 -5.89 7.27
CA ALA A 84 26.90 -5.06 6.77
C ALA A 84 27.11 -3.62 7.27
N SER A 85 26.91 -2.61 6.41
CA SER A 85 26.57 -1.28 6.92
C SER A 85 25.21 -1.38 7.60
N MET A 86 25.24 -1.59 8.91
CA MET A 86 24.04 -1.72 9.74
C MET A 86 23.12 -0.52 9.57
N ASP A 87 23.72 0.66 9.41
CA ASP A 87 22.99 1.90 9.17
C ASP A 87 22.27 1.86 7.81
N THR A 88 22.88 1.30 6.76
CA THR A 88 22.22 1.12 5.47
C THR A 88 21.03 0.14 5.56
N LEU A 89 21.20 -1.01 6.23
CA LEU A 89 20.11 -1.98 6.43
C LEU A 89 18.96 -1.39 7.27
N LYS A 90 19.27 -0.55 8.25
CA LYS A 90 18.27 0.18 9.05
C LYS A 90 17.55 1.24 8.22
N ASN A 91 18.27 1.95 7.36
CA ASN A 91 17.69 2.97 6.48
C ASN A 91 16.73 2.36 5.46
N ILE A 92 17.11 1.27 4.78
CA ILE A 92 16.23 0.56 3.85
C ILE A 92 14.98 0.03 4.57
N LYS A 93 15.16 -0.53 5.78
CA LYS A 93 14.04 -0.97 6.63
C LYS A 93 13.09 0.20 6.97
N SER A 94 13.63 1.34 7.39
CA SER A 94 12.85 2.53 7.73
C SER A 94 12.05 3.02 6.53
N TRP A 95 12.70 3.07 5.36
CA TRP A 95 12.07 3.46 4.11
C TRP A 95 10.97 2.47 3.68
N HIS A 96 11.21 1.16 3.76
CA HIS A 96 10.20 0.13 3.51
C HIS A 96 8.94 0.32 4.37
N ASN A 97 9.11 0.51 5.68
CA ASN A 97 7.98 0.73 6.58
C ASN A 97 7.27 2.06 6.29
N SER A 98 8.03 3.12 5.99
CA SER A 98 7.43 4.41 5.60
C SER A 98 6.60 4.30 4.32
N LEU A 99 7.07 3.53 3.34
CA LEU A 99 6.32 3.28 2.09
C LEU A 99 5.03 2.53 2.38
N LEU A 100 5.09 1.46 3.18
CA LEU A 100 3.89 0.71 3.60
C LEU A 100 2.89 1.58 4.37
N ASP A 101 3.39 2.46 5.26
CA ASP A 101 2.54 3.38 6.01
C ASP A 101 1.88 4.40 5.07
N LYS A 102 2.61 4.95 4.09
CA LYS A 102 2.05 5.84 3.07
C LYS A 102 0.99 5.15 2.23
N GLN A 103 1.24 3.92 1.78
CA GLN A 103 0.25 3.11 1.05
C GLN A 103 -1.00 2.87 1.90
N LYS A 104 -0.83 2.49 3.16
CA LYS A 104 -1.95 2.29 4.09
C LYS A 104 -2.74 3.57 4.30
N MET A 105 -2.06 4.70 4.54
CA MET A 105 -2.70 6.01 4.68
C MET A 105 -3.48 6.40 3.42
N PHE A 106 -2.96 6.08 2.22
CA PHE A 106 -3.65 6.32 0.97
C PHE A 106 -4.92 5.48 0.84
N ILE A 107 -4.84 4.17 1.13
CA ILE A 107 -6.00 3.26 1.13
C ILE A 107 -7.05 3.71 2.16
N ASP A 108 -6.62 4.07 3.37
CA ASP A 108 -7.50 4.53 4.44
C ASP A 108 -8.20 5.85 4.05
N LYS A 109 -7.48 6.79 3.41
CA LYS A 109 -8.07 8.00 2.84
C LYS A 109 -9.08 7.67 1.73
N LYS A 110 -8.76 6.76 0.80
CA LYS A 110 -9.67 6.31 -0.28
C LYS A 110 -10.98 5.75 0.30
N LYS A 111 -10.87 4.96 1.37
CA LYS A 111 -12.02 4.42 2.10
C LYS A 111 -12.82 5.50 2.82
N GLY A 112 -12.15 6.47 3.44
CA GLY A 112 -12.77 7.64 4.07
C GLY A 112 -13.61 8.44 3.08
N PHE A 113 -13.01 8.85 1.96
CA PHE A 113 -13.71 9.56 0.89
C PHE A 113 -14.90 8.79 0.33
N SER A 114 -14.78 7.47 0.14
CA SER A 114 -15.92 6.66 -0.31
C SER A 114 -17.06 6.62 0.71
N LYS A 115 -16.76 6.64 2.01
CA LYS A 115 -17.77 6.67 3.07
C LYS A 115 -18.45 8.03 3.11
N ASP A 116 -17.70 9.12 3.02
CA ASP A 116 -18.21 10.48 3.05
C ASP A 116 -19.09 10.78 1.82
N PHE A 117 -18.70 10.30 0.64
CA PHE A 117 -19.52 10.38 -0.57
C PHE A 117 -20.85 9.63 -0.42
N ARG A 118 -20.82 8.39 0.10
CA ARG A 118 -22.04 7.61 0.35
C ARG A 118 -22.96 8.28 1.37
N LEU A 119 -22.41 8.83 2.44
CA LEU A 119 -23.18 9.53 3.46
C LEU A 119 -23.84 10.79 2.90
N THR A 120 -23.10 11.58 2.11
CA THR A 120 -23.61 12.80 1.48
C THR A 120 -24.77 12.50 0.52
N ALA A 121 -24.63 11.45 -0.29
CA ALA A 121 -25.69 10.99 -1.18
C ALA A 121 -26.93 10.51 -0.39
N LEU A 122 -26.72 9.76 0.69
CA LEU A 122 -27.81 9.24 1.53
C LEU A 122 -28.56 10.35 2.26
N ILE A 123 -27.87 11.37 2.78
CA ILE A 123 -28.48 12.57 3.36
C ILE A 123 -29.33 13.29 2.30
N GLY A 124 -28.80 13.43 1.08
CA GLY A 124 -29.53 14.03 -0.04
C GLY A 124 -30.86 13.33 -0.33
N VAL A 125 -30.82 12.01 -0.49
CA VAL A 125 -32.03 11.18 -0.69
C VAL A 125 -32.96 11.28 0.52
N GLY A 126 -32.42 11.29 1.74
CA GLY A 126 -33.20 11.41 2.97
C GLY A 126 -33.99 12.71 3.06
N ILE A 127 -33.39 13.85 2.68
CA ILE A 127 -34.07 15.15 2.66
C ILE A 127 -35.24 15.11 1.68
N VAL A 128 -35.03 14.60 0.46
CA VAL A 128 -36.09 14.46 -0.55
C VAL A 128 -37.21 13.54 -0.06
N ALA A 129 -36.87 12.43 0.58
CA ALA A 129 -37.85 11.49 1.13
C ALA A 129 -38.70 12.13 2.25
N VAL A 130 -38.08 12.86 3.19
CA VAL A 130 -38.80 13.54 4.28
C VAL A 130 -39.73 14.63 3.73
N LEU A 131 -39.27 15.42 2.76
CA LEU A 131 -40.11 16.44 2.11
C LEU A 131 -41.29 15.82 1.37
N THR A 132 -41.07 14.69 0.69
CA THR A 132 -42.11 13.96 -0.04
C THR A 132 -43.17 13.40 0.90
N VAL A 133 -42.77 12.82 2.04
CA VAL A 133 -43.71 12.26 3.04
C VAL A 133 -44.46 13.38 3.77
N SER A 134 -43.80 14.47 4.12
CA SER A 134 -44.39 15.55 4.91
C SER A 134 -45.43 16.37 4.12
N LEU A 135 -45.21 16.58 2.82
CA LEU A 135 -46.13 17.35 1.96
C LEU A 135 -47.19 16.47 1.27
N GLY A 136 -46.91 15.17 1.13
CA GLY A 136 -47.66 14.26 0.27
C GLY A 136 -47.24 14.40 -1.19
N LEU A 137 -47.13 13.27 -1.90
CA LEU A 137 -46.66 13.20 -3.30
C LEU A 137 -47.31 14.22 -4.26
N PRO A 138 -48.65 14.43 -4.24
CA PRO A 138 -49.30 15.36 -5.17
C PRO A 138 -48.89 16.81 -4.93
N LYS A 139 -48.85 17.25 -3.66
CA LYS A 139 -48.48 18.62 -3.30
C LYS A 139 -46.98 18.89 -3.48
N PHE A 140 -46.14 17.88 -3.32
CA PHE A 140 -44.71 17.99 -3.65
C PHE A 140 -44.51 18.28 -5.14
N ILE A 141 -45.23 17.60 -6.03
CA ILE A 141 -45.11 17.82 -7.48
C ILE A 141 -45.66 19.21 -7.88
N ASP A 142 -46.80 19.63 -7.33
CA ASP A 142 -47.41 20.90 -7.69
C ASP A 142 -46.63 22.12 -7.17
N TYR A 143 -46.12 22.07 -5.93
CA TYR A 143 -45.43 23.22 -5.31
C TYR A 143 -43.91 23.23 -5.51
N PHE A 144 -43.27 22.07 -5.68
CA PHE A 144 -41.80 21.97 -5.77
C PHE A 144 -41.32 21.66 -7.19
N ALA A 145 -41.96 20.72 -7.91
CA ALA A 145 -41.48 20.30 -9.23
C ALA A 145 -41.87 21.25 -10.37
N HIS A 146 -42.97 21.99 -10.26
CA HIS A 146 -43.42 22.97 -11.28
C HIS A 146 -42.99 24.42 -11.00
N PHE A 147 -42.39 24.70 -9.83
CA PHE A 147 -41.93 26.04 -9.49
C PHE A 147 -40.47 26.25 -9.92
N TRP A 148 -40.20 27.40 -10.53
CA TRP A 148 -38.85 27.80 -10.98
C TRP A 148 -37.80 27.78 -9.85
N ILE A 149 -38.23 28.02 -8.59
CA ILE A 149 -37.37 27.96 -7.40
C ILE A 149 -36.86 26.52 -7.17
N GLY A 150 -37.71 25.51 -7.38
CA GLY A 150 -37.33 24.10 -7.28
C GLY A 150 -36.32 23.69 -8.36
N TRP A 151 -36.44 24.25 -9.56
CA TRP A 151 -35.49 24.02 -10.65
C TRP A 151 -34.13 24.64 -10.37
N VAL A 152 -34.09 25.89 -9.90
CA VAL A 152 -32.83 26.58 -9.56
C VAL A 152 -32.10 25.87 -8.43
N THR A 153 -32.81 25.49 -7.37
CA THR A 153 -32.21 24.77 -6.23
C THR A 153 -31.72 23.37 -6.61
N SER A 154 -32.47 22.65 -7.46
CA SER A 154 -32.04 21.34 -7.98
C SER A 154 -30.83 21.45 -8.90
N LEU A 155 -30.77 22.50 -9.74
CA LEU A 155 -29.62 22.75 -10.61
C LEU A 155 -28.34 23.03 -9.81
N ILE A 156 -28.44 23.85 -8.75
CA ILE A 156 -27.32 24.14 -7.84
C ILE A 156 -26.87 22.86 -7.12
N TYR A 157 -27.83 22.06 -6.62
CA TYR A 157 -27.53 20.81 -5.93
C TYR A 157 -26.84 19.79 -6.84
N LEU A 158 -27.36 19.58 -8.07
CA LEU A 158 -26.77 18.70 -9.07
C LEU A 158 -25.39 19.21 -9.51
N GLY A 159 -25.22 20.52 -9.70
CA GLY A 159 -23.93 21.13 -10.01
C GLY A 159 -22.89 20.90 -8.92
N ALA A 160 -23.27 21.08 -7.65
CA ALA A 160 -22.42 20.81 -6.50
C ALA A 160 -22.07 19.31 -6.38
N HIS A 161 -23.05 18.43 -6.58
CA HIS A 161 -22.85 16.97 -6.60
C HIS A 161 -21.94 16.53 -7.74
N PHE A 162 -22.11 17.10 -8.93
CA PHE A 162 -21.25 16.82 -10.08
C PHE A 162 -19.81 17.28 -9.83
N HIS A 163 -19.62 18.47 -9.25
CA HIS A 163 -18.28 18.95 -8.88
C HIS A 163 -17.63 18.04 -7.82
N TYR A 164 -18.38 17.65 -6.79
CA TYR A 164 -17.91 16.75 -5.75
C TYR A 164 -17.59 15.35 -6.28
N TYR A 165 -18.44 14.81 -7.15
CA TYR A 165 -18.23 13.53 -7.84
C TYR A 165 -16.99 13.57 -8.75
N ARG A 166 -16.79 14.66 -9.51
CA ARG A 166 -15.60 14.83 -10.35
C ARG A 166 -14.32 14.88 -9.52
N ARG A 167 -14.37 15.53 -8.35
CA ARG A 167 -13.25 15.55 -7.38
C ARG A 167 -12.98 14.16 -6.80
N TYR A 168 -14.04 13.44 -6.43
CA TYR A 168 -13.97 12.07 -5.94
C TYR A 168 -13.34 11.13 -7.00
N GLN A 169 -13.80 11.20 -8.24
CA GLN A 169 -13.25 10.43 -9.36
C GLN A 169 -11.76 10.72 -9.57
N LYS A 170 -11.36 12.00 -9.61
CA LYS A 170 -9.93 12.35 -9.68
C LYS A 170 -9.13 11.73 -8.54
N GLN A 171 -9.59 11.83 -7.29
CA GLN A 171 -8.85 11.34 -6.13
C GLN A 171 -8.82 9.81 -5.98
N ILE A 172 -9.73 9.10 -6.63
CA ILE A 172 -9.78 7.63 -6.64
C ILE A 172 -9.04 7.01 -7.82
N VAL A 173 -9.04 7.70 -8.97
CA VAL A 173 -8.45 7.24 -10.23
C VAL A 173 -6.99 7.68 -10.37
N ASP A 174 -6.57 8.71 -9.64
CA ASP A 174 -5.17 9.11 -9.49
C ASP A 174 -4.44 8.12 -8.56
N ASP A 175 -4.38 6.85 -9.01
CA ASP A 175 -3.53 5.78 -8.46
C ASP A 175 -2.05 5.98 -8.90
N ASP A 176 -1.75 7.08 -9.61
CA ASP A 176 -0.43 7.50 -10.10
C ASP A 176 0.57 7.80 -8.96
N VAL A 177 0.08 8.01 -7.72
CA VAL A 177 0.94 8.12 -6.52
C VAL A 177 1.40 6.74 -6.02
N MET A 178 0.68 5.67 -6.39
CA MET A 178 0.98 4.27 -6.01
C MET A 178 1.70 3.52 -7.14
N GLU A 179 1.50 3.92 -8.40
CA GLU A 179 2.42 3.59 -9.47
C GLU A 179 3.67 4.43 -9.30
N VAL A 180 4.64 3.89 -8.57
CA VAL A 180 6.03 4.28 -8.82
C VAL A 180 6.31 3.78 -10.25
N THR A 181 5.99 4.60 -11.24
CA THR A 181 6.42 4.39 -12.60
C THR A 181 7.94 4.36 -12.57
N VAL A 182 8.46 3.27 -13.13
CA VAL A 182 9.87 2.86 -13.22
C VAL A 182 10.74 4.00 -13.75
#